data_AF-A0A354UW15-F1
#
_entry.id   AF-A0A354UW15-F1
#
_cell.length_a   1.000
_cell.length_b   1.000
_cell.length_c   1.000
_cell.angle_alpha   90.00
_cell.angle_beta   90.00
_cell.angle_gamma   90.00
#
_symmetry.space_group_name_H-M   'P 1'
#
loop_
_entity.id
_entity.type
_entity.pdbx_description
1 polymer ?
#
loop_
_entity_poly.entity_id
_entity_poly.type
_entity_poly.pdbx_seq_one_letter_code
_entity_poly.pdbx_strand_id
1 'polypeptide(L)'
;MPIGEFGGAPPLVAEGSPALTTPMYWMYEMAHASLNPARAVTDATKILLQNPLNPWSHTEFGKSVAAGCELFERTTRRYGKPEWGLNDTHVSGIRTPIEIRVVWEKPFC
;
A
#
# COMPACT_ATOMS: atom_id res chain seq x y z
N MET A 1 -42.37 -18.22 1.74
CA MET A 1 -41.33 -17.99 0.72
C MET A 1 -42.05 -17.87 -0.62
N PRO A 2 -42.18 -16.66 -1.22
CA PRO A 2 -42.79 -16.53 -2.53
C PRO A 2 -41.73 -16.52 -3.63
N ILE A 3 -41.91 -17.43 -4.58
CA ILE A 3 -41.32 -17.47 -5.92
C ILE A 3 -42.01 -16.38 -6.74
N GLY A 4 -41.32 -15.31 -7.18
CA GLY A 4 -41.98 -14.34 -8.06
C GLY A 4 -41.31 -13.00 -8.38
N GLU A 5 -40.34 -12.50 -7.61
CA GLU A 5 -39.71 -11.21 -7.94
C GLU A 5 -38.46 -11.36 -8.82
N PHE A 6 -38.65 -11.70 -10.10
CA PHE A 6 -37.60 -11.71 -11.12
C PHE A 6 -37.66 -10.50 -12.08
N GLY A 7 -38.50 -9.50 -11.80
CA GLY A 7 -38.80 -8.39 -12.70
C GLY A 7 -38.36 -7.00 -12.23
N GLY A 8 -37.63 -6.89 -11.11
CA GLY A 8 -37.08 -5.59 -10.69
C GLY A 8 -36.06 -5.09 -11.70
N ALA A 9 -36.06 -3.77 -11.98
CA ALA A 9 -34.98 -3.14 -12.73
C ALA A 9 -33.63 -3.58 -12.12
N PRO A 10 -32.60 -3.90 -12.93
CA PRO A 10 -31.30 -4.27 -12.41
C PRO A 10 -30.89 -3.19 -11.40
N PRO A 11 -30.38 -3.58 -10.20
CA PRO A 11 -30.02 -2.60 -9.20
C PRO A 11 -29.14 -1.55 -9.87
N LEU A 12 -29.56 -0.28 -9.81
CA LEU A 12 -28.79 0.86 -10.30
C LEU A 12 -27.36 0.64 -9.86
N VAL A 13 -26.42 0.68 -10.82
CA VAL A 13 -24.99 0.36 -10.66
C VAL A 13 -24.55 0.72 -9.25
N ALA A 14 -24.59 -0.27 -8.36
CA ALA A 14 -24.21 -0.06 -6.98
C ALA A 14 -22.73 0.30 -7.00
N GLU A 15 -22.33 1.23 -6.14
CA GLU A 15 -20.93 1.60 -5.94
C GLU A 15 -20.12 0.30 -5.72
N GLY A 16 -19.42 -0.19 -6.76
CA GLY A 16 -18.73 -1.49 -6.77
C GLY A 16 -19.21 -2.57 -7.77
N SER A 17 -20.00 -2.24 -8.82
CA SER A 17 -20.36 -3.23 -9.85
C SER A 17 -19.11 -3.87 -10.52
N PRO A 18 -19.00 -5.21 -10.54
CA PRO A 18 -17.79 -5.91 -10.99
C PRO A 18 -17.43 -5.65 -12.45
N ALA A 19 -18.41 -5.32 -13.29
CA ALA A 19 -18.18 -5.02 -14.71
C ALA A 19 -17.23 -3.83 -14.94
N LEU A 20 -17.22 -2.85 -14.03
CA LEU A 20 -16.35 -1.67 -14.10
C LEU A 20 -15.17 -1.76 -13.13
N THR A 21 -15.37 -2.34 -11.93
CA THR A 21 -14.32 -2.40 -10.91
C THR A 21 -13.23 -3.44 -11.22
N THR A 22 -13.58 -4.58 -11.82
CA THR A 22 -12.60 -5.65 -12.08
C THR A 22 -11.54 -5.25 -13.12
N PRO A 23 -11.88 -4.66 -14.29
CA PRO A 23 -10.85 -4.18 -15.24
C PRO A 23 -9.96 -3.09 -14.64
N MET A 24 -10.56 -2.15 -13.89
CA MET A 24 -9.83 -1.08 -13.21
C MET A 24 -8.86 -1.62 -12.16
N TYR A 25 -9.29 -2.64 -11.41
CA TYR A 25 -8.44 -3.34 -10.44
C TYR A 25 -7.22 -3.99 -11.12
N TRP A 26 -7.43 -4.72 -12.22
CA TRP A 26 -6.33 -5.34 -12.94
C TRP A 26 -5.36 -4.34 -13.54
N MET A 27 -5.85 -3.21 -14.07
CA MET A 27 -4.98 -2.13 -14.55
C MET A 27 -4.13 -1.55 -13.41
N TYR A 28 -4.74 -1.34 -12.24
CA TYR A 28 -4.05 -0.87 -11.04
C TYR A 28 -2.96 -1.85 -10.58
N GLU A 29 -3.28 -3.13 -10.42
CA GLU A 29 -2.31 -4.18 -10.03
C GLU A 29 -1.19 -4.33 -11.07
N MET A 30 -1.53 -4.25 -12.37
CA MET A 30 -0.55 -4.32 -13.45
C MET A 30 0.40 -3.13 -13.42
N ALA A 31 -0.10 -1.90 -13.19
CA ALA A 31 0.74 -0.72 -13.03
C ALA A 31 1.72 -0.90 -11.86
N HIS A 32 1.26 -1.43 -10.72
CA HIS A 32 2.13 -1.70 -9.58
C HIS A 32 3.15 -2.80 -9.82
N ALA A 33 2.75 -3.88 -10.49
CA ALA A 33 3.63 -4.98 -10.85
C ALA A 33 4.71 -4.53 -11.86
N SER A 34 4.36 -3.63 -12.78
CA SER A 34 5.30 -3.09 -13.79
C SER A 34 6.47 -2.32 -13.16
N LEU A 35 6.31 -1.79 -11.95
CA LEU A 35 7.35 -1.07 -11.22
C LEU A 35 8.38 -1.99 -10.53
N ASN A 36 8.09 -3.29 -10.39
CA ASN A 36 9.00 -4.25 -9.74
C ASN A 36 10.43 -4.28 -10.32
N PRO A 37 10.64 -4.38 -11.65
CA PRO A 37 11.99 -4.36 -12.21
C PRO A 37 12.72 -3.04 -11.91
N ALA A 38 12.03 -1.90 -12.00
CA ALA A 38 12.62 -0.61 -11.67
C ALA A 38 13.05 -0.54 -10.19
N ARG A 39 12.23 -1.07 -9.28
CA ARG A 39 12.57 -1.16 -7.84
C ARG A 39 13.82 -2.01 -7.60
N ALA A 40 13.94 -3.15 -8.29
CA ALA A 40 15.12 -4.01 -8.19
C ALA A 40 16.41 -3.30 -8.64
N VAL A 41 16.35 -2.53 -9.73
CA VAL A 41 17.48 -1.71 -10.21
C VAL A 41 17.83 -0.61 -9.21
N THR A 42 16.82 0.08 -8.65
CA THR A 42 17.08 1.13 -7.65
C THR A 42 17.68 0.60 -6.37
N ASP A 43 17.26 -0.58 -5.91
CA ASP A 43 17.82 -1.22 -4.71
C ASP A 43 19.29 -1.62 -4.93
N ALA A 44 19.60 -2.23 -6.08
CA ALA A 44 20.97 -2.57 -6.46
C ALA A 44 21.87 -1.31 -6.57
N THR A 45 21.34 -0.25 -7.18
CA THR A 45 22.07 1.02 -7.35
C THR A 45 22.33 1.70 -6.01
N LYS A 46 21.34 1.65 -5.10
CA LYS A 46 21.49 2.14 -3.73
C LYS A 46 22.61 1.39 -3.00
N ILE A 47 22.61 0.05 -3.04
CA ILE A 47 23.67 -0.76 -2.42
C ILE A 47 25.04 -0.41 -3.00
N LEU A 48 25.15 -0.27 -4.32
CA LEU A 48 26.41 0.07 -4.99
C LEU A 48 26.93 1.46 -4.56
N LEU A 49 26.06 2.46 -4.50
CA LEU A 49 26.44 3.84 -4.19
C LEU A 49 26.56 4.12 -2.69
N GLN A 50 26.03 3.25 -1.83
CA GLN A 50 26.21 3.32 -0.38
C GLN A 50 27.39 2.47 0.12
N ASN A 51 27.97 1.63 -0.73
CA ASN A 51 29.14 0.83 -0.37
C ASN A 51 30.36 1.74 -0.14
N PRO A 52 30.99 1.73 1.06
CA PRO A 52 32.16 2.55 1.35
C PRO A 52 33.39 2.21 0.49
N LEU A 53 33.42 1.03 -0.14
CA LEU A 53 34.48 0.64 -1.07
C LEU A 53 34.29 1.28 -2.46
N ASN A 54 33.13 1.87 -2.75
CA ASN A 54 32.90 2.59 -3.99
C ASN A 54 33.35 4.05 -3.83
N PRO A 55 34.35 4.54 -4.60
CA PRO A 55 34.81 5.93 -4.51
C PRO A 55 33.71 6.97 -4.75
N TRP A 56 32.68 6.62 -5.54
CA TRP A 56 31.55 7.52 -5.81
C TRP A 56 30.63 7.73 -4.60
N SER A 57 30.65 6.83 -3.61
CA SER A 57 29.84 6.95 -2.39
C SER A 57 30.16 8.20 -1.57
N HIS A 58 31.40 8.69 -1.67
CA HIS A 58 31.87 9.88 -0.96
C HIS A 58 31.55 11.18 -1.70
N THR A 59 31.12 11.11 -2.95
CA THR A 59 30.81 12.30 -3.77
C THR A 59 29.37 12.78 -3.53
N GLU A 60 29.14 14.09 -3.62
CA GLU A 60 27.79 14.65 -3.50
C GLU A 60 26.84 14.15 -4.58
N PHE A 61 27.36 13.87 -5.78
CA PHE A 61 26.60 13.26 -6.87
C PHE A 61 26.13 11.84 -6.50
N GLY A 62 27.05 10.97 -6.04
CA GLY A 62 26.71 9.60 -5.65
C GLY A 62 25.70 9.54 -4.50
N LYS A 63 25.86 10.43 -3.50
CA LYS A 63 24.88 10.59 -2.41
C LYS A 63 23.51 11.03 -2.91
N SER A 64 23.47 11.99 -3.83
CA SER A 64 22.22 12.50 -4.40
C SER A 64 21.48 11.43 -5.20
N VAL A 65 22.19 10.63 -6.00
CA VAL A 65 21.60 9.51 -6.75
C VAL A 65 21.09 8.43 -5.80
N ALA A 66 21.86 8.06 -4.76
CA ALA A 66 21.41 7.10 -3.76
C ALA A 66 20.15 7.56 -3.02
N ALA A 67 20.08 8.83 -2.64
CA ALA A 67 18.88 9.42 -2.04
C ALA A 67 17.68 9.41 -2.99
N GLY A 68 17.90 9.69 -4.29
CA GLY A 68 16.88 9.58 -5.32
C GLY A 68 16.32 8.15 -5.45
N CYS A 69 17.20 7.14 -5.44
CA CYS A 69 16.80 5.74 -5.43
C CYS A 69 15.98 5.37 -4.18
N GLU A 70 16.35 5.86 -2.99
CA GLU A 70 15.58 5.64 -1.76
C GLU A 70 14.19 6.30 -1.84
N LEU A 71 14.09 7.52 -2.36
CA LEU A 71 12.81 8.19 -2.55
C LEU A 71 11.93 7.41 -3.54
N PHE A 72 12.49 6.96 -4.66
CA PHE A 72 11.75 6.15 -5.64
C PHE A 72 11.22 4.85 -5.02
N GLU A 73 12.04 4.17 -4.24
CA GLU A 73 11.66 2.92 -3.58
C GLU A 73 10.52 3.16 -2.58
N ARG A 74 10.62 4.17 -1.72
CA ARG A 74 9.57 4.51 -0.74
C ARG A 74 8.26 4.98 -1.39
N THR A 75 8.34 5.80 -2.43
CA THR A 75 7.14 6.35 -3.09
C THR A 75 6.38 5.30 -3.89
N THR A 76 7.08 4.29 -4.41
CA THR A 76 6.45 3.24 -5.21
C THR A 76 6.08 2.01 -4.40
N ARG A 77 6.66 1.77 -3.23
CA ARG A 77 6.36 0.60 -2.40
C ARG A 77 4.93 0.68 -1.82
N ARG A 78 4.27 -0.48 -1.74
CA ARG A 78 2.99 -0.61 -1.02
C ARG A 78 3.27 -0.84 0.46
N TYR A 79 2.68 0.00 1.29
CA TYR A 79 2.65 -0.20 2.74
C TYR A 79 1.28 -0.78 3.13
N GLY A 80 1.31 -1.88 3.88
CA GLY A 80 0.11 -2.39 4.52
C GLY A 80 -0.35 -1.45 5.64
N LYS A 81 -1.58 -1.64 6.11
CA LYS A 81 -2.05 -0.99 7.34
C LYS A 81 -1.16 -1.45 8.50
N PRO A 82 -0.46 -0.54 9.20
CA PRO A 82 0.34 -0.92 10.35
C PRO A 82 -0.56 -1.38 11.51
N GLU A 83 0.00 -2.17 12.42
CA GLU A 83 -0.64 -2.43 13.70
C GLU A 83 -0.72 -1.13 14.52
N TRP A 84 -1.73 -1.04 15.39
CA TRP A 84 -1.92 0.15 16.23
C TRP A 84 -0.81 0.32 17.28
N GLY A 85 -0.21 -0.78 17.75
CA GLY A 85 0.83 -0.74 18.79
C GLY A 85 0.33 -0.27 20.16
N LEU A 86 -0.99 -0.28 20.39
CA LEU A 86 -1.63 0.17 21.63
C LEU A 86 -2.31 -1.00 22.33
N ASN A 87 -1.71 -1.49 23.41
CA ASN A 87 -2.22 -2.65 24.16
C ASN A 87 -3.05 -2.24 25.39
N ASP A 88 -2.70 -1.11 26.02
CA ASP A 88 -3.37 -0.60 27.21
C ASP A 88 -3.30 0.93 27.29
N THR A 89 -4.20 1.50 28.08
CA THR A 89 -4.25 2.94 28.40
C THR A 89 -4.69 3.13 29.85
N HIS A 90 -4.56 4.36 30.37
CA HIS A 90 -5.06 4.69 31.69
C HIS A 90 -6.45 5.35 31.58
N VAL A 91 -7.44 4.77 32.25
CA VAL A 91 -8.78 5.35 32.39
C VAL A 91 -8.99 5.66 33.87
N SER A 92 -9.12 6.94 34.22
CA SER A 92 -9.28 7.39 35.62
C SER A 92 -8.19 6.85 36.57
N GLY A 93 -6.94 6.75 36.08
CA GLY A 93 -5.80 6.23 36.84
C GLY A 93 -5.68 4.71 36.90
N ILE A 94 -6.60 3.96 36.29
CA ILE A 94 -6.58 2.50 36.23
C ILE A 94 -6.04 2.06 34.86
N ARG A 95 -5.11 1.11 34.84
CA ARG A 95 -4.60 0.50 33.60
C ARG A 95 -5.67 -0.41 33.00
N THR A 96 -6.12 -0.08 31.80
CA THR A 96 -7.24 -0.73 31.10
C THR A 96 -6.76 -1.24 29.73
N PRO A 97 -7.03 -2.52 29.39
CA PRO A 97 -6.65 -3.08 28.08
C PRO A 97 -7.47 -2.45 26.94
N ILE A 98 -6.88 -2.38 25.76
CA ILE A 98 -7.51 -1.86 24.53
C ILE A 98 -7.93 -3.04 23.64
N GLU A 99 -9.17 -3.01 23.12
CA GLU A 99 -9.67 -3.93 22.10
C GLU A 99 -9.92 -3.16 20.79
N ILE A 100 -9.27 -3.58 19.71
CA ILE A 100 -9.42 -2.93 18.39
C ILE A 100 -10.60 -3.58 17.65
N ARG A 101 -11.57 -2.77 17.22
CA ARG A 101 -12.71 -3.21 16.39
C ARG A 101 -12.77 -2.44 15.07
N VAL A 102 -12.97 -3.17 13.97
CA VAL A 102 -13.21 -2.59 12.65
C VAL A 102 -14.71 -2.32 12.52
N VAL A 103 -15.09 -1.05 12.41
CA VAL A 103 -16.50 -0.62 12.30
C VAL A 103 -17.01 -0.62 10.86
N TRP A 104 -16.10 -0.59 9.88
CA TRP A 104 -16.41 -0.54 8.46
C TRP A 104 -15.21 -1.00 7.64
N GLU A 105 -15.46 -1.77 6.57
CA GLU A 105 -14.45 -2.25 5.64
C GLU A 105 -14.99 -2.19 4.21
N LYS A 106 -14.20 -1.65 3.29
CA LYS A 106 -14.46 -1.68 1.86
C LYS A 106 -13.35 -2.50 1.19
N PRO A 107 -13.63 -3.18 0.06
CA PRO A 107 -12.60 -3.86 -0.71
C PRO A 107 -11.53 -2.90 -1.25
N PHE A 108 -11.88 -1.61 -1.40
CA PHE A 108 -10.99 -0.54 -1.84
C PHE A 108 -11.24 0.71 -0.98
N CYS A 109 -10.16 1.37 -0.56
CA CYS A 109 -10.18 2.65 0.16
C CYS A 109 -10.08 3.82 -0.81
#